data_AF-A0A068R1H2-F1
#
_entry.id   AF-A0A068R1H2-F1
#
_cell.length_a   1.000
_cell.length_b   1.000
_cell.length_c   1.000
_cell.angle_alpha   90.00
_cell.angle_beta   90.00
_cell.angle_gamma   90.00
#
_symmetry.space_group_name_H-M   'P 1'
#
loop_
_entity.id
_entity.type
_entity.pdbx_description
1 polymer ?
#
loop_
_entity_poly.entity_id
_entity_poly.type
_entity_poly.pdbx_seq_one_letter_code
_entity_poly.pdbx_strand_id
1 'polypeptide(L)' 'MLQITLTTQQILYICDFIGIEFTQPEPEELSTEITIMDNMEIEENGKTYTGLGVYQTEYPEEGAMALENNND' A
#
# COMPACT_ATOMS: atom_id res chain seq x y z
N MET A 1 16.30 -4.05 -4.36
CA MET A 1 15.10 -3.81 -3.55
C MET A 1 14.77 -2.35 -3.67
N LEU A 2 13.72 -2.07 -4.43
CA LEU A 2 13.14 -0.75 -4.58
C LEU A 2 11.98 -0.65 -3.60
N GLN A 3 12.00 0.40 -2.78
CA GLN A 3 10.92 0.70 -1.86
C GLN A 3 10.62 2.19 -1.88
N ILE A 4 9.37 2.54 -1.64
CA ILE A 4 8.93 3.90 -1.41
C ILE A 4 7.94 3.91 -0.24
N THR A 5 8.15 4.83 0.68
CA THR A 5 7.24 5.07 1.81
C THR A 5 6.55 6.41 1.58
N LEU A 6 5.23 6.42 1.68
CA LEU A 6 4.38 7.59 1.50
C LEU A 6 3.45 7.71 2.70
N THR A 7 3.11 8.94 3.09
CA THR A 7 2.00 9.13 4.03
C THR A 7 0.67 8.99 3.31
N THR A 8 -0.40 8.67 4.04
CA THR A 8 -1.77 8.72 3.51
C THR A 8 -2.03 10.05 2.79
N GLN A 9 -1.61 11.18 3.37
CA GLN A 9 -1.77 12.49 2.73
C GLN A 9 -1.10 12.58 1.35
N GLN A 10 0.11 12.03 1.19
CA GLN A 10 0.79 12.01 -0.11
C GLN A 10 0.06 11.12 -1.11
N ILE A 11 -0.51 10.00 -0.66
CA ILE A 11 -1.34 9.12 -1.50
C ILE A 11 -2.60 9.85 -1.97
N LEU A 12 -3.28 10.59 -1.08
CA LEU A 12 -4.46 11.38 -1.45
C LEU A 12 -4.13 12.45 -2.49
N TYR A 13 -2.97 13.12 -2.37
CA TYR A 13 -2.52 14.05 -3.40
C TYR A 13 -2.28 13.38 -4.76
N ILE A 14 -1.81 12.14 -4.77
CA ILE A 14 -1.69 11.35 -6.00
C ILE A 14 -3.09 11.08 -6.57
N CYS A 15 -4.05 10.65 -5.75
CA CYS A 15 -5.44 10.43 -6.17
C CYS A 15 -6.07 11.71 -6.76
N ASP A 16 -5.91 12.85 -6.09
CA ASP A 16 -6.37 14.16 -6.57
C ASP A 16 -5.73 14.50 -7.92
N PHE A 17 -4.41 14.28 -8.05
CA PHE A 17 -3.67 14.57 -9.28
C PHE A 17 -4.16 13.75 -10.47
N ILE A 18 -4.58 12.49 -10.26
CA ILE A 18 -5.10 11.61 -11.31
C ILE A 18 -6.64 11.62 -11.43
N GLY A 19 -7.32 12.44 -10.62
CA GLY A 19 -8.78 12.62 -10.66
C GLY A 19 -9.58 11.44 -10.08
N ILE A 20 -9.03 10.70 -9.12
CA ILE A 20 -9.75 9.68 -8.36
C ILE A 20 -10.43 10.34 -7.16
N GLU A 21 -11.75 10.19 -7.05
CA GLU A 21 -12.51 10.59 -5.87
C GLU A 21 -12.28 9.63 -4.70
N PHE A 22 -12.16 10.18 -3.50
CA PHE A 22 -12.00 9.42 -2.26
C PHE A 22 -12.78 10.07 -1.11
N THR A 23 -13.12 9.27 -0.10
CA THR A 23 -13.61 9.79 1.17
C THR A 23 -12.44 10.34 1.96
N GLN A 24 -12.54 11.59 2.41
CA GLN A 24 -11.52 12.22 3.24
C GLN A 24 -11.35 11.43 4.56
N PRO A 25 -10.15 10.90 4.84
CA PRO A 25 -9.84 10.24 6.12
C PRO A 25 -9.81 11.24 7.28
N GLU A 26 -9.84 10.72 8.51
CA GLU A 26 -9.68 11.53 9.72
C GLU A 26 -8.26 12.13 9.79
N PRO A 27 -8.07 13.30 10.44
CA PRO A 27 -6.77 13.98 10.46
C PRO A 27 -5.61 13.14 11.01
N GLU A 28 -5.90 12.23 11.93
CA GLU A 28 -4.93 11.31 12.53
C GLU A 28 -4.44 10.22 11.57
N GLU A 29 -5.25 9.86 10.58
CA GLU A 29 -4.92 8.85 9.58
C GLU A 29 -4.02 9.41 8.45
N LEU A 30 -3.92 10.73 8.33
CA LEU A 30 -3.16 11.40 7.28
C LEU A 30 -1.65 11.20 7.40
N SER A 31 -1.16 11.00 8.61
CA SER A 31 0.26 10.74 8.90
C SER A 31 0.65 9.26 8.81
N THR A 32 -0.32 8.34 8.66
CA THR A 32 -0.02 6.91 8.54
C THR A 32 0.92 6.65 7.38
N GLU A 33 2.03 5.97 7.65
CA GLU A 33 3.03 5.64 6.64
C GLU A 33 2.71 4.31 5.95
N ILE A 34 2.62 4.35 4.63
CA ILE A 34 2.37 3.21 3.76
C ILE A 34 3.63 2.95 2.94
N THR A 35 4.15 1.72 2.98
CA THR A 35 5.32 1.33 2.20
C THR A 35 4.92 0.42 1.06
N ILE A 36 5.39 0.77 -0.14
CA ILE A 36 5.30 -0.04 -1.36
C ILE A 36 6.69 -0.59 -1.65
N MET A 37 6.80 -1.90 -1.87
CA MET A 37 8.08 -2.59 -2.00
C MET A 37 8.03 -3.71 -3.05
N ASP A 38 9.10 -3.82 -3.83
CA ASP A 38 9.31 -4.96 -4.74
C ASP A 38 9.86 -6.20 -4.02
N ASN A 39 9.61 -7.39 -4.58
CA ASN A 39 10.05 -8.67 -4.01
C ASN A 39 9.58 -8.90 -2.57
N MET A 40 8.38 -8.45 -2.23
CA MET A 40 7.73 -8.71 -0.95
C MET A 40 7.13 -10.11 -0.95
N GLU A 41 7.37 -10.88 0.12
CA GLU A 41 6.67 -12.14 0.36
C GLU A 41 5.27 -11.84 0.92
N ILE A 42 4.23 -12.32 0.24
CA ILE A 42 2.83 -12.01 0.54
C ILE A 42 2.08 -13.34 0.65
N GLU A 43 1.32 -13.51 1.73
CA GLU A 43 0.43 -14.65 1.91
C GLU A 43 -1.01 -14.26 1.62
N GLU A 44 -1.63 -14.88 0.61
CA GLU A 44 -3.00 -14.62 0.23
C GLU A 44 -3.72 -15.93 -0.09
N ASN A 45 -4.88 -16.16 0.53
CA ASN A 45 -5.68 -17.38 0.36
C ASN A 45 -4.89 -18.69 0.61
N GLY A 46 -3.95 -18.69 1.56
CA GLY A 46 -3.12 -19.84 1.91
C GLY A 46 -2.04 -20.19 0.88
N LYS A 47 -1.71 -19.24 -0.01
CA LYS A 47 -0.58 -19.33 -0.94
C LYS A 47 0.38 -18.17 -0.69
N THR A 48 1.66 -18.48 -0.70
CA THR A 48 2.73 -17.49 -0.62
C THR A 48 3.27 -17.21 -2.01
N TYR A 49 3.39 -15.94 -2.36
CA TYR A 49 4.08 -15.49 -3.57
C TYR A 49 5.00 -14.30 -3.26
N THR A 50 5.91 -14.02 -4.18
CA THR A 50 6.85 -12.91 -4.08
C THR A 50 6.59 -11.93 -5.21
N GLY A 51 6.30 -10.67 -4.90
CA GLY A 51 5.93 -9.67 -5.90
C GLY A 51 5.91 -8.24 -5.38
N LEU A 52 5.28 -7.33 -6.11
CA LEU A 52 5.03 -5.96 -5.66
C LEU A 52 3.91 -5.92 -4.61
N GLY A 53 4.22 -5.41 -3.43
CA GLY A 53 3.29 -5.33 -2.31
C GLY A 53 3.21 -3.96 -1.66
N VAL A 54 2.20 -3.79 -0.82
CA VAL A 54 1.98 -2.63 0.04
C VAL A 54 1.65 -3.05 1.46
N TYR A 55 2.14 -2.33 2.46
CA TYR A 55 1.85 -2.57 3.87
C TYR A 55 1.88 -1.26 4.68
N GLN A 56 1.25 -1.27 5.86
CA GLN A 56 1.40 -0.18 6.82
C GLN A 56 2.75 -0.29 7.53
N THR A 57 3.56 0.74 7.45
CA THR A 57 4.98 0.71 7.85
C THR A 57 5.18 0.43 9.33
N GLU A 58 4.24 0.88 10.17
CA GLU A 58 4.27 0.64 11.62
C GLU A 58 3.89 -0.81 11.99
N TYR A 59 3.21 -1.52 11.09
CA TYR A 59 2.69 -2.88 11.30
C TYR A 59 2.94 -3.78 10.08
N PRO A 60 4.20 -4.04 9.71
CA PRO A 60 4.53 -4.79 8.48
C PRO A 60 3.99 -6.23 8.47
N GLU A 61 3.80 -6.82 9.64
CA GLU A 61 3.25 -8.16 9.82
C GLU A 61 1.71 -8.24 9.84
N GLU A 62 0.99 -7.14 10.02
CA GLU A 62 -0.47 -7.15 10.24
C GLU A 62 -1.30 -7.07 8.95
N GLY A 63 -0.64 -6.94 7.79
CA GLY A 63 -1.35 -6.91 6.52
C GLY A 63 -0.51 -6.33 5.41
N ALA A 64 0.17 -7.21 4.67
CA ALA A 64 0.66 -6.91 3.34
C ALA A 64 -0.43 -7.26 2.31
N MET A 65 -0.61 -6.39 1.32
CA MET A 65 -1.52 -6.61 0.21
C MET A 65 -0.71 -6.59 -1.09
N ALA A 66 -1.01 -7.48 -2.04
CA ALA A 66 -0.46 -7.34 -3.38
C ALA A 66 -1.00 -6.11 -4.10
N LEU A 67 -0.09 -5.49 -4.87
CA LEU A 67 -0.46 -4.52 -5.88
C LEU A 67 -0.44 -5.10 -7.30
N GLU A 68 -0.02 -6.35 -7.46
CA GLU A 68 -0.04 -7.04 -8.75
C GLU A 68 -1.48 -7.44 -9.10
N ASN A 69 -1.90 -7.07 -10.31
CA ASN A 69 -3.22 -7.39 -10.83
C ASN A 69 -3.20 -8.85 -11.27
N ASN A 70 -3.59 -9.79 -10.41
CA ASN A 70 -3.81 -11.20 -10.77
C ASN A 70 -5.11 -11.37 -11.59
N ASN A 71 -5.39 -10.47 -12.53
CA ASN A 71 -6.42 -10.66 -13.55
C ASN A 71 -5.80 -11.50 -14.68
N ASP A 72 -5.72 -12.81 -14.46
CA ASP A 72 -5.64 -13.81 -15.54
C ASP A 72 -7.02 -13.98 -16.21
#